data_AF-A0A529FKT8-F1
#
_entry.id   AF-A0A529FKT8-F1
#
_cell.length_a   1.000
_cell.length_b   1.000
_cell.length_c   1.000
_cell.angle_alpha   90.00
_cell.angle_beta   90.00
_cell.angle_gamma   90.00
#
_symmetry.space_group_name_H-M   'P 1'
#
loop_
_entity.id
_entity.type
_entity.pdbx_description
1 polymer ?
#
loop_
_entity_poly.entity_id
_entity_poly.type
_entity_poly.pdbx_seq_one_letter_code
_entity_poly.pdbx_strand_id
1 'polypeptide(L)' 'MKLDEIDKRILRALQRDGRMANNHLAREIGLSPSPCLRRVKLLE' A
#
# COMPACT_ATOMS: atom_id res chain seq x y z
N MET A 1 -9.34 -8.07 -12.16
CA MET A 1 -9.15 -6.95 -11.20
C MET A 1 -8.17 -5.97 -11.83
N LYS A 2 -8.53 -4.69 -11.99
CA LYS A 2 -7.63 -3.70 -12.59
C LYS A 2 -6.93 -2.96 -11.46
N LEU A 3 -5.62 -3.15 -11.31
CA LEU A 3 -4.84 -2.37 -10.36
C LEU A 3 -4.80 -0.92 -10.80
N ASP A 4 -5.15 -0.02 -9.88
CA ASP A 4 -4.97 1.42 -10.09
C ASP A 4 -3.54 1.86 -9.74
N GLU A 5 -3.25 3.15 -9.93
CA GLU A 5 -1.91 3.68 -9.65
C GLU A 5 -1.54 3.65 -8.16
N ILE A 6 -2.53 3.70 -7.26
CA ILE A 6 -2.28 3.59 -5.82
C ILE A 6 -1.85 2.17 -5.48
N ASP A 7 -2.53 1.16 -6.03
CA ASP A 7 -2.19 -0.23 -5.83
C ASP A 7 -0.77 -0.55 -6.34
N LYS A 8 -0.41 0.00 -7.50
CA LYS A 8 0.97 -0.11 -8.03
C LYS A 8 2.00 0.54 -7.11
N ARG A 9 1.68 1.70 -6.52
CA ARG A 9 2.58 2.37 -5.56
C ARG A 9 2.74 1.56 -4.28
N ILE A 10 1.65 0.95 -3.77
CA ILE A 10 1.68 0.04 -2.63
C ILE A 10 2.60 -1.14 -2.91
N LEU A 11 2.42 -1.80 -4.06
CA LEU A 11 3.25 -2.94 -4.45
C LEU A 11 4.72 -2.55 -4.57
N ARG A 12 5.05 -1.43 -5.21
CA ARG A 12 6.45 -0.96 -5.31
C ARG A 12 7.07 -0.69 -3.93
N ALA A 13 6.32 -0.09 -3.00
CA ALA A 13 6.82 0.18 -1.65
C ALA A 13 7.04 -1.12 -0.86
N LEU A 14 6.09 -2.05 -0.90
CA LEU A 14 6.20 -3.35 -0.23
C LEU A 14 7.25 -4.28 -0.87
N GLN A 15 7.47 -4.20 -2.18
CA GLN A 15 8.55 -4.93 -2.84
C GLN A 15 9.94 -4.42 -2.40
N ARG A 16 10.06 -3.13 -2.07
CA ARG A 16 11.29 -2.55 -1.53
C ARG A 16 11.49 -2.90 -0.06
N ASP A 17 10.41 -2.89 0.73
CA ASP A 17 10.41 -3.29 2.13
C ASP A 17 9.10 -3.99 2.51
N GLY A 18 9.12 -5.33 2.49
CA GLY A 18 7.94 -6.15 2.79
C GLY A 18 7.57 -6.18 4.27
N ARG A 19 8.40 -5.62 5.16
CA ARG A 19 8.12 -5.54 6.60
C ARG A 19 7.64 -4.15 7.00
N MET A 20 7.46 -3.25 6.04
CA MET A 20 7.04 -1.88 6.28
C MET A 20 5.70 -1.85 7.01
N ALA A 21 5.66 -1.15 8.14
CA ALA A 21 4.42 -0.94 8.88
C ALA A 21 3.42 -0.14 8.02
N ASN A 22 2.14 -0.54 8.07
CA ASN A 22 1.08 0.10 7.28
C ASN A 22 0.97 1.63 7.50
N ASN A 23 1.28 2.12 8.71
CA ASN A 23 1.30 3.56 8.99
C ASN A 23 2.39 4.30 8.19
N HIS A 24 3.54 3.66 7.99
CA HIS A 24 4.64 4.23 7.21
C HIS A 24 4.33 4.15 5.71
N LEU A 25 3.82 2.99 5.25
CA LEU A 25 3.36 2.80 3.87
C LEU A 25 2.31 3.85 3.49
N ALA A 26 1.30 4.05 4.33
CA ALA A 26 0.23 5.02 4.11
C ALA A 26 0.79 6.44 3.96
N ARG A 27 1.73 6.83 4.82
CA ARG A 27 2.40 8.13 4.74
C ARG A 27 3.20 8.28 3.43
N GLU A 28 3.92 7.25 3.01
CA GLU A 28 4.72 7.27 1.78
C GLU A 28 3.84 7.43 0.52
N ILE A 29 2.70 6.74 0.47
CA ILE A 29 1.80 6.79 -0.69
C ILE A 29 0.81 7.96 -0.66
N GLY A 30 0.71 8.68 0.46
CA GLY A 30 -0.21 9.82 0.64
C GLY A 30 -1.64 9.42 1.00
N LEU A 31 -1.82 8.32 1.73
CA LEU A 31 -3.11 7.86 2.25
C LEU A 31 -3.15 7.91 3.78
N SER A 32 -4.36 7.85 4.34
CA SER A 32 -4.51 7.49 5.75
C SER A 32 -4.33 5.97 5.95
N PRO A 33 -4.01 5.51 7.18
CA PRO A 33 -3.73 4.09 7.43
C PRO A 33 -4.88 3.14 7.08
N SER A 34 -6.13 3.55 7.30
CA SER A 34 -7.33 2.72 7.05
C SER A 34 -7.55 2.35 5.57
N PRO A 35 -7.61 3.31 4.61
CA PRO A 35 -7.73 2.98 3.18
C PRO A 35 -6.48 2.28 2.63
N CYS A 36 -5.29 2.58 3.16
CA CYS A 36 -4.07 1.86 2.82
C CYS A 36 -4.19 0.38 3.18
N LEU A 37 -4.58 0.06 4.42
CA LEU A 37 -4.74 -1.32 4.88
C LEU A 37 -5.78 -2.08 4.08
N ARG A 38 -6.91 -1.43 3.74
CA ARG A 38 -7.95 -2.03 2.91
C ARG A 38 -7.41 -2.43 1.53
N ARG A 39 -6.62 -1.55 0.91
CA ARG A 39 -6.00 -1.82 -0.40
C ARG A 39 -4.96 -2.92 -0.31
N VAL A 40 -4.10 -2.92 0.70
CA VAL A 40 -3.13 -4.01 0.93
C VAL A 40 -3.83 -5.36 1.02
N LYS A 41 -4.93 -5.47 1.78
CA LYS A 41 -5.74 -6.71 1.88
C LYS A 41 -6.41 -7.15 0.58
N LEU A 42 -6.66 -6.23 -0.35
CA LEU A 42 -7.19 -6.54 -1.67
C LEU A 42 -6.10 -7.00 -2.64
N LEU A 43 -4.83 -6.84 -2.28
CA LEU A 43 -3.65 -7.26 -3.03
C LEU A 43 -3.02 -8.56 -2.50
N GLU A 44 -3.46 -9.04 -1.33
CA GLU A 44 -3.20 -10.40 -0.81
C GLU A 44 -3.94 -11.46 -1.62
#